data_AF-A0A428TIQ7-F1
#
_entry.id   AF-A0A428TIQ7-F1
#
_cell.length_a   1.000
_cell.length_b   1.000
_cell.length_c   1.000
_cell.angle_alpha   90.00
_cell.angle_beta   90.00
_cell.angle_gamma   90.00
#
_symmetry.space_group_name_H-M   'P 1'
#
loop_
_entity.id
_entity.type
_entity.pdbx_description
1 polymer ?
#
loop_
_entity_poly.entity_id
_entity_poly.type
_entity_poly.pdbx_seq_one_letter_code
_entity_poly.pdbx_strand_id
1 'polypeptide(L)'
;MRRDYEVWQHWEEKDGQYPAFQKAINRITELPHLEALELRFSDQCHGVADPSLFLDDTEEAESRINTLKAVFGALNKRAADPKNSVIRSLAIENLQNLPIPDFTKSNVFKNVMKDVNELHLSIATEYNEHGPDRDVYKEERQTFERFLQTEILAPIAQNLTALTLKFDQEWGTAPGQFDGRNLLFPKLESLTLENFIIGHHDHMDWVYAQKSLKRLHLKDLRIVSHLLVEEENIDKWDLRTDDWKSWPHGAFGYEGENSRVFTFSDTWEIIFDSIRTSLPNLADFRLYDHSIDNDPEAFNKGVSRQRYIAFSEWILPSPWIEAEYNGELDFGEGWPDDELDDEKEEQMAAEDATLNPARNNEEGDKRALDELLEAVKQRQS
;
A
#
# COMPACT_ATOMS: atom_id res chain seq x y z
N MET A 1 -39.27 2.90 20.82
CA MET A 1 -37.95 2.30 21.09
C MET A 1 -36.91 3.39 20.96
N ARG A 2 -36.18 3.70 22.05
CA ARG A 2 -34.95 4.49 21.94
C ARG A 2 -33.95 3.60 21.20
N ARG A 3 -33.40 4.08 20.08
CA ARG A 3 -32.24 3.46 19.47
C ARG A 3 -31.08 3.66 20.44
N ASP A 4 -30.44 2.57 20.80
CA ASP A 4 -29.14 2.62 21.41
C ASP A 4 -28.15 2.98 20.30
N TYR A 5 -27.48 4.11 20.42
CA TYR A 5 -26.50 4.58 19.42
C TYR A 5 -25.09 4.10 19.77
N GLU A 6 -24.93 3.40 20.90
CA GLU A 6 -23.65 2.86 21.38
C GLU A 6 -23.41 1.42 20.94
N VAL A 7 -24.41 0.75 20.33
CA VAL A 7 -24.26 -0.60 19.78
C VAL A 7 -24.22 -0.51 18.25
N TRP A 8 -23.09 -0.92 17.66
CA TRP A 8 -22.98 -1.03 16.21
C TRP A 8 -24.04 -2.03 15.71
N GLN A 9 -24.95 -1.56 14.86
CA GLN A 9 -26.01 -2.41 14.33
C GLN A 9 -25.44 -3.18 13.13
N HIS A 10 -25.12 -4.45 13.34
CA HIS A 10 -24.77 -5.38 12.26
C HIS A 10 -25.81 -5.30 11.13
N TRP A 11 -25.40 -5.61 9.90
CA TRP A 11 -26.32 -5.77 8.76
C TRP A 11 -27.29 -6.96 8.93
N GLU A 12 -27.54 -7.43 10.14
CA GLU A 12 -28.32 -8.62 10.48
C GLU A 12 -29.75 -8.35 10.96
N GLU A 13 -30.24 -7.09 10.95
CA GLU A 13 -31.65 -6.84 11.34
C GLU A 13 -32.64 -7.68 10.50
N LYS A 14 -32.28 -8.10 9.26
CA LYS A 14 -32.99 -9.07 8.40
C LYS A 14 -32.10 -9.78 7.35
N ASP A 15 -31.39 -10.85 7.69
CA ASP A 15 -30.65 -11.69 6.71
C ASP A 15 -29.66 -10.90 5.81
N GLY A 16 -28.74 -10.12 6.39
CA GLY A 16 -27.81 -9.29 5.62
C GLY A 16 -28.43 -7.97 5.11
N GLN A 17 -29.57 -7.54 5.67
CA GLN A 17 -30.19 -6.26 5.35
C GLN A 17 -30.27 -5.33 6.55
N TYR A 18 -29.96 -4.06 6.28
CA TYR A 18 -30.22 -2.95 7.18
C TYR A 18 -31.16 -1.91 6.53
N PRO A 19 -32.49 -2.13 6.52
CA PRO A 19 -33.41 -1.37 5.68
C PRO A 19 -33.40 0.14 5.92
N ALA A 20 -33.23 0.57 7.18
CA ALA A 20 -33.17 1.99 7.52
C ALA A 20 -31.93 2.66 6.91
N PHE A 21 -30.76 2.02 7.04
CA PHE A 21 -29.51 2.52 6.49
C PHE A 21 -29.50 2.45 4.96
N GLN A 22 -29.95 1.34 4.37
CA GLN A 22 -30.13 1.21 2.93
C GLN A 22 -31.09 2.27 2.37
N LYS A 23 -32.19 2.58 3.08
CA LYS A 23 -33.09 3.66 2.66
C LYS A 23 -32.39 5.01 2.69
N ALA A 24 -31.55 5.27 3.69
CA ALA A 24 -30.75 6.49 3.75
C ALA A 24 -29.74 6.57 2.60
N ILE A 25 -28.98 5.50 2.32
CA ILE A 25 -28.04 5.41 1.19
C ILE A 25 -28.76 5.64 -0.15
N ASN A 26 -29.95 5.05 -0.34
CA ASN A 26 -30.70 5.24 -1.58
C ASN A 26 -31.10 6.71 -1.85
N ARG A 27 -31.10 7.60 -0.84
CA ARG A 27 -31.33 9.04 -1.04
C ARG A 27 -30.25 9.74 -1.86
N ILE A 28 -29.10 9.10 -2.13
CA ILE A 28 -28.14 9.56 -3.14
C ILE A 28 -28.83 9.83 -4.49
N THR A 29 -29.85 9.04 -4.84
CA THR A 29 -30.67 9.24 -6.05
C THR A 29 -31.40 10.57 -6.11
N GLU A 30 -31.59 11.25 -4.97
CA GLU A 30 -32.24 12.55 -4.85
C GLU A 30 -31.27 13.72 -5.08
N LEU A 31 -29.98 13.46 -5.32
CA LEU A 31 -28.92 14.48 -5.42
C LEU A 31 -28.47 14.66 -6.89
N PRO A 32 -29.15 15.49 -7.71
CA PRO A 32 -28.91 15.56 -9.16
C PRO A 32 -27.56 16.17 -9.54
N HIS A 33 -26.94 16.96 -8.66
CA HIS A 33 -25.66 17.63 -8.90
C HIS A 33 -24.46 16.97 -8.16
N LEU A 34 -24.65 15.75 -7.63
CA LEU A 34 -23.57 14.98 -7.03
C LEU A 34 -22.55 14.51 -8.08
N GLU A 35 -21.33 15.01 -7.99
CA GLU A 35 -20.21 14.70 -8.90
C GLU A 35 -19.05 13.95 -8.21
N ALA A 36 -19.00 14.01 -6.87
CA ALA A 36 -18.01 13.34 -6.04
C ALA A 36 -18.70 12.60 -4.90
N LEU A 37 -18.19 11.42 -4.54
CA LEU A 37 -18.65 10.66 -3.39
C LEU A 37 -17.45 10.12 -2.60
N GLU A 38 -17.51 10.30 -1.29
CA GLU A 38 -16.59 9.70 -0.33
C GLU A 38 -17.36 8.69 0.52
N LEU A 39 -16.81 7.49 0.63
CA LEU A 39 -17.29 6.44 1.51
C LEU A 39 -16.17 6.08 2.49
N ARG A 40 -16.42 6.26 3.78
CA ARG A 40 -15.46 5.95 4.83
C ARG A 40 -15.96 4.84 5.72
N PHE A 41 -15.13 3.83 5.90
CA PHE A 41 -15.29 2.76 6.88
C PHE A 41 -14.50 3.08 8.16
N SER A 42 -14.76 2.33 9.23
CA SER A 42 -13.84 2.30 10.39
C SER A 42 -12.43 1.93 9.94
N ASP A 43 -11.37 2.29 10.65
CA ASP A 43 -10.03 1.72 10.37
C ASP A 43 -9.89 0.30 10.92
N GLN A 44 -10.77 -0.11 11.84
CA GLN A 44 -10.77 -1.45 12.44
C GLN A 44 -11.59 -2.45 11.62
N CYS A 45 -10.96 -3.55 11.19
CA CYS A 45 -11.63 -4.64 10.48
C CYS A 45 -10.99 -6.01 10.68
N HIS A 46 -11.77 -7.06 10.39
CA HIS A 46 -11.35 -8.46 10.46
C HIS A 46 -11.74 -9.27 9.23
N GLY A 47 -10.93 -10.28 8.96
CA GLY A 47 -11.04 -11.17 7.82
C GLY A 47 -12.09 -12.24 8.01
N VAL A 48 -12.40 -12.94 6.92
CA VAL A 48 -13.51 -13.89 6.88
C VAL A 48 -13.21 -15.13 7.72
N ALA A 49 -11.93 -15.50 7.84
CA ALA A 49 -11.48 -16.73 8.50
C ALA A 49 -11.23 -16.60 10.01
N ASP A 50 -11.22 -15.38 10.56
CA ASP A 50 -10.87 -15.13 11.96
C ASP A 50 -11.90 -14.22 12.63
N PRO A 51 -13.09 -14.76 12.98
CA PRO A 51 -14.01 -14.07 13.87
C PRO A 51 -13.36 -14.02 15.26
N SER A 52 -12.49 -13.03 15.46
CA SER A 52 -11.87 -12.72 16.75
C SER A 52 -12.92 -12.73 17.86
N LEU A 53 -12.64 -13.47 18.93
CA LEU A 53 -13.50 -13.54 20.13
C LEU A 53 -13.41 -12.27 21.00
N PHE A 54 -12.62 -11.26 20.60
CA PHE A 54 -12.12 -10.23 21.52
C PHE A 54 -12.37 -8.78 21.10
N LEU A 55 -13.07 -8.49 20.00
CA LEU A 55 -13.21 -7.10 19.54
C LEU A 55 -14.66 -6.74 19.20
N ASP A 56 -15.33 -6.10 20.16
CA ASP A 56 -16.69 -5.54 20.01
C ASP A 56 -16.72 -4.30 19.08
N ASP A 57 -15.56 -3.77 18.66
CA ASP A 57 -15.42 -2.47 17.96
C ASP A 57 -14.98 -2.56 16.48
N THR A 58 -14.98 -3.76 15.88
CA THR A 58 -14.55 -3.95 14.48
C THR A 58 -15.71 -4.09 13.49
N GLU A 59 -15.58 -3.53 12.30
CA GLU A 59 -16.57 -3.74 11.24
C GLU A 59 -16.35 -5.09 10.54
N GLU A 60 -17.40 -5.91 10.51
CA GLU A 60 -17.39 -7.18 9.79
C GLU A 60 -17.25 -7.01 8.28
N ALA A 61 -16.46 -7.88 7.65
CA ALA A 61 -16.27 -7.94 6.21
C ALA A 61 -17.61 -7.97 5.43
N GLU A 62 -18.58 -8.78 5.85
CA GLU A 62 -19.87 -8.88 5.16
C GLU A 62 -20.65 -7.55 5.20
N SER A 63 -20.67 -6.89 6.35
CA SER A 63 -21.32 -5.59 6.52
C SER A 63 -20.67 -4.50 5.65
N ARG A 64 -19.34 -4.51 5.53
CA ARG A 64 -18.60 -3.61 4.61
C ARG A 64 -18.95 -3.89 3.14
N ILE A 65 -18.96 -5.16 2.73
CA ILE A 65 -19.36 -5.58 1.38
C ILE A 65 -20.80 -5.17 1.07
N ASN A 66 -21.73 -5.37 2.01
CA ASN A 66 -23.13 -5.02 1.83
C ASN A 66 -23.33 -3.50 1.73
N THR A 67 -22.53 -2.73 2.46
CA THR A 67 -22.47 -1.26 2.34
C THR A 67 -22.00 -0.84 0.95
N LEU A 68 -20.90 -1.42 0.45
CA LEU A 68 -20.42 -1.18 -0.92
C LEU A 68 -21.50 -1.49 -1.96
N LYS A 69 -22.15 -2.66 -1.86
CA LYS A 69 -23.25 -3.07 -2.75
C LYS A 69 -24.41 -2.07 -2.73
N ALA A 70 -24.81 -1.59 -1.55
CA ALA A 70 -25.91 -0.64 -1.42
C ALA A 70 -25.55 0.73 -2.00
N VAL A 71 -24.35 1.25 -1.72
CA VAL A 71 -23.86 2.53 -2.25
C VAL A 71 -23.79 2.46 -3.77
N PHE A 72 -23.07 1.50 -4.33
CA PHE A 72 -22.94 1.35 -5.78
C PHE A 72 -24.29 1.06 -6.46
N GLY A 73 -25.19 0.32 -5.81
CA GLY A 73 -26.56 0.15 -6.27
C GLY A 73 -27.32 1.47 -6.37
N ALA A 74 -27.16 2.37 -5.40
CA ALA A 74 -27.76 3.70 -5.43
C ALA A 74 -27.13 4.58 -6.52
N LEU A 75 -25.81 4.53 -6.71
CA LEU A 75 -25.11 5.27 -7.78
C LEU A 75 -25.56 4.81 -9.18
N ASN A 76 -25.64 3.49 -9.39
CA ASN A 76 -26.11 2.92 -10.65
C ASN A 76 -27.58 3.28 -10.94
N LYS A 77 -28.45 3.28 -9.92
CA LYS A 77 -29.84 3.77 -10.08
C LYS A 77 -29.89 5.25 -10.43
N ARG A 78 -29.07 6.06 -9.76
CA ARG A 78 -28.98 7.51 -10.00
C ARG A 78 -28.54 7.81 -11.44
N ALA A 79 -27.59 7.05 -11.97
CA ALA A 79 -27.10 7.21 -13.34
C ALA A 79 -28.16 6.91 -14.43
N ALA A 80 -29.29 6.27 -14.08
CA ALA A 80 -30.36 6.00 -15.02
C ALA A 80 -31.20 7.25 -15.40
N ASP A 81 -31.17 8.31 -14.58
CA ASP A 81 -31.80 9.59 -14.93
C ASP A 81 -30.79 10.49 -15.67
N PRO A 82 -31.01 10.80 -16.96
CA PRO A 82 -30.07 11.62 -17.75
C PRO A 82 -29.98 13.08 -17.27
N LYS A 83 -30.85 13.53 -16.37
CA LYS A 83 -30.75 14.86 -15.74
C LYS A 83 -29.70 14.92 -14.64
N ASN A 84 -29.24 13.76 -14.15
CA ASN A 84 -28.23 13.69 -13.11
C ASN A 84 -26.84 13.88 -13.70
N SER A 85 -26.02 14.67 -13.00
CA SER A 85 -24.58 14.77 -13.24
C SER A 85 -23.91 13.41 -13.11
N VAL A 86 -22.83 13.20 -13.86
CA VAL A 86 -22.03 11.98 -13.77
C VAL A 86 -21.11 12.08 -12.56
N ILE A 87 -20.99 10.99 -11.79
CA ILE A 87 -20.03 10.93 -10.67
C ILE A 87 -18.67 10.62 -11.25
N ARG A 88 -17.74 11.53 -11.01
CA ARG A 88 -16.40 11.57 -11.59
C ARG A 88 -15.33 11.20 -10.55
N SER A 89 -15.53 11.64 -9.31
CA SER A 89 -14.61 11.37 -8.21
C SER A 89 -15.21 10.39 -7.21
N LEU A 90 -14.44 9.34 -6.90
CA LEU A 90 -14.78 8.34 -5.90
C LEU A 90 -13.62 8.20 -4.91
N ALA A 91 -13.88 8.49 -3.65
CA ALA A 91 -12.98 8.22 -2.54
C ALA A 91 -13.56 7.09 -1.68
N ILE A 92 -12.75 6.08 -1.37
CA ILE A 92 -13.08 5.04 -0.41
C ILE A 92 -11.97 5.01 0.64
N GLU A 93 -12.32 5.46 1.85
CA GLU A 93 -11.42 5.43 3.00
C GLU A 93 -11.64 4.15 3.80
N ASN A 94 -10.52 3.54 4.22
CA ASN A 94 -10.46 2.29 4.95
C ASN A 94 -11.16 1.12 4.25
N LEU A 95 -10.99 1.03 2.93
CA LEU A 95 -11.39 -0.16 2.18
C LEU A 95 -10.58 -1.35 2.69
N GLN A 96 -11.25 -2.39 3.20
CA GLN A 96 -10.55 -3.62 3.61
C GLN A 96 -9.71 -4.18 2.46
N ASN A 97 -8.52 -4.68 2.77
CA ASN A 97 -7.68 -5.45 1.85
C ASN A 97 -8.26 -6.85 1.52
N LEU A 98 -9.57 -6.96 1.28
CA LEU A 98 -10.26 -8.20 1.00
C LEU A 98 -10.66 -8.28 -0.48
N PRO A 99 -10.22 -9.31 -1.23
CA PRO A 99 -10.71 -9.53 -2.59
C PRO A 99 -12.22 -9.79 -2.63
N ILE A 100 -12.95 -8.99 -3.42
CA ILE A 100 -14.42 -9.08 -3.56
C ILE A 100 -14.85 -9.30 -5.02
N PRO A 101 -14.40 -10.38 -5.68
CA PRO A 101 -14.54 -10.58 -7.12
C PRO A 101 -16.00 -10.62 -7.60
N ASP A 102 -16.91 -11.18 -6.81
CA ASP A 102 -18.34 -11.23 -7.18
C ASP A 102 -18.93 -9.82 -7.31
N PHE A 103 -18.48 -8.89 -6.47
CA PHE A 103 -18.92 -7.51 -6.52
C PHE A 103 -18.26 -6.75 -7.67
N THR A 104 -16.93 -6.83 -7.83
CA THR A 104 -16.20 -6.09 -8.89
C THR A 104 -16.55 -6.60 -10.29
N LYS A 105 -16.89 -7.88 -10.44
CA LYS A 105 -17.34 -8.45 -11.72
C LYS A 105 -18.79 -8.09 -12.06
N SER A 106 -19.58 -7.58 -11.09
CA SER A 106 -20.98 -7.23 -11.29
C SER A 106 -21.16 -6.08 -12.29
N ASN A 107 -22.31 -6.07 -12.98
CA ASN A 107 -22.66 -4.97 -13.89
C ASN A 107 -22.84 -3.64 -13.14
N VAL A 108 -23.27 -3.69 -11.87
CA VAL A 108 -23.45 -2.49 -11.04
C VAL A 108 -22.11 -1.81 -10.81
N PHE A 109 -21.09 -2.56 -10.41
CA PHE A 109 -19.74 -2.03 -10.23
C PHE A 109 -19.20 -1.44 -11.53
N LYS A 110 -19.20 -2.23 -12.62
CA LYS A 110 -18.70 -1.80 -13.92
C LYS A 110 -19.39 -0.55 -14.46
N ASN A 111 -20.70 -0.44 -14.28
CA ASN A 111 -21.46 0.73 -14.73
C ASN A 111 -21.13 2.01 -13.98
N VAL A 112 -20.82 1.93 -12.69
CA VAL A 112 -20.40 3.08 -11.89
C VAL A 112 -18.95 3.43 -12.24
N MET A 113 -18.05 2.44 -12.19
CA MET A 113 -16.61 2.64 -12.31
C MET A 113 -16.17 3.11 -13.70
N LYS A 114 -16.89 2.76 -14.78
CA LYS A 114 -16.54 3.20 -16.14
C LYS A 114 -16.51 4.73 -16.29
N ASP A 115 -17.24 5.47 -15.46
CA ASP A 115 -17.38 6.93 -15.56
C ASP A 115 -16.51 7.69 -14.55
N VAL A 116 -15.89 6.98 -13.60
CA VAL A 116 -14.94 7.52 -12.63
C VAL A 116 -13.63 7.86 -13.34
N ASN A 117 -13.13 9.07 -13.11
CA ASN A 117 -11.83 9.53 -13.56
C ASN A 117 -10.90 9.92 -12.39
N GLU A 118 -11.42 10.09 -11.19
CA GLU A 118 -10.62 10.32 -9.99
C GLU A 118 -10.93 9.23 -8.97
N LEU A 119 -9.94 8.41 -8.64
CA LEU A 119 -10.09 7.31 -7.70
C LEU A 119 -9.09 7.48 -6.55
N HIS A 120 -9.62 7.56 -5.33
CA HIS A 120 -8.82 7.67 -4.12
C HIS A 120 -9.14 6.51 -3.19
N LEU A 121 -8.16 5.64 -2.96
CA LEU A 121 -8.31 4.47 -2.10
C LEU A 121 -7.35 4.61 -0.92
N SER A 122 -7.91 4.53 0.28
CA SER A 122 -7.17 4.20 1.50
C SER A 122 -7.53 2.78 1.89
N ILE A 123 -6.54 1.90 1.98
CA ILE A 123 -6.71 0.50 2.29
C ILE A 123 -6.46 0.31 3.78
N ALA A 124 -7.42 -0.32 4.44
CA ALA A 124 -7.28 -0.78 5.81
C ALA A 124 -6.90 -2.26 5.78
N THR A 125 -5.85 -2.61 6.51
CA THR A 125 -5.40 -3.97 6.65
C THR A 125 -5.79 -4.53 8.01
N GLU A 126 -6.02 -5.82 8.05
CA GLU A 126 -6.31 -6.50 9.31
C GLU A 126 -5.08 -6.46 10.20
N TYR A 127 -5.27 -6.01 11.43
CA TYR A 127 -4.23 -5.95 12.45
C TYR A 127 -4.66 -6.76 13.66
N ASN A 128 -3.88 -7.79 14.00
CA ASN A 128 -4.07 -8.56 15.21
C ASN A 128 -3.13 -8.04 16.30
N GLU A 129 -3.63 -7.16 17.17
CA GLU A 129 -2.83 -6.60 18.28
C GLU A 129 -2.18 -7.69 19.17
N HIS A 130 -2.81 -8.86 19.29
CA HIS A 130 -2.32 -9.95 20.14
C HIS A 130 -1.35 -10.91 19.44
N GLY A 131 -1.11 -10.74 18.13
CA GLY A 131 -0.16 -11.54 17.37
C GLY A 131 0.03 -11.00 15.96
N PRO A 132 0.62 -9.81 15.80
CA PRO A 132 0.81 -9.18 14.50
C PRO A 132 1.88 -9.89 13.65
N ASP A 133 2.72 -10.72 14.27
CA ASP A 133 3.60 -11.70 13.60
C ASP A 133 2.82 -12.63 12.67
N ARG A 134 1.52 -12.81 12.91
CA ARG A 134 0.68 -13.69 12.11
C ARG A 134 -0.07 -13.00 10.97
N ASP A 135 -0.04 -11.67 10.92
CA ASP A 135 -0.84 -10.92 9.96
C ASP A 135 -0.36 -11.15 8.53
N VAL A 136 0.95 -11.37 8.33
CA VAL A 136 1.53 -11.74 7.03
C VAL A 136 0.95 -13.03 6.43
N TYR A 137 0.42 -13.94 7.26
CA TYR A 137 -0.17 -15.20 6.81
C TYR A 137 -1.63 -15.09 6.41
N LYS A 138 -2.28 -13.95 6.65
CA LYS A 138 -3.67 -13.72 6.24
C LYS A 138 -3.78 -13.74 4.72
N GLU A 139 -4.79 -14.45 4.20
CA GLU A 139 -5.00 -14.60 2.75
C GLU A 139 -5.22 -13.23 2.09
N GLU A 140 -5.93 -12.35 2.79
CA GLU A 140 -6.20 -10.96 2.43
C GLU A 140 -4.90 -10.17 2.18
N ARG A 141 -3.86 -10.35 3.01
CA ARG A 141 -2.54 -9.71 2.87
C ARG A 141 -1.71 -10.26 1.71
N GLN A 142 -2.03 -11.45 1.20
CA GLN A 142 -1.29 -12.12 0.12
C GLN A 142 -1.93 -11.89 -1.26
N THR A 143 -3.25 -11.64 -1.31
CA THR A 143 -4.02 -11.73 -2.55
C THR A 143 -4.62 -10.40 -3.01
N PHE A 144 -4.74 -9.41 -2.12
CA PHE A 144 -5.47 -8.18 -2.42
C PHE A 144 -4.76 -7.27 -3.42
N GLU A 145 -3.45 -7.13 -3.34
CA GLU A 145 -2.64 -6.28 -4.21
C GLU A 145 -2.79 -6.71 -5.67
N ARG A 146 -2.71 -8.03 -5.91
CA ARG A 146 -2.96 -8.62 -7.22
C ARG A 146 -4.40 -8.36 -7.69
N PHE A 147 -5.37 -8.52 -6.80
CA PHE A 147 -6.78 -8.22 -7.10
C PHE A 147 -7.00 -6.73 -7.43
N LEU A 148 -6.38 -5.82 -6.69
CA LEU A 148 -6.44 -4.38 -6.89
C LEU A 148 -5.93 -4.01 -8.29
N GLN A 149 -4.75 -4.50 -8.68
CA GLN A 149 -4.22 -4.20 -10.01
C GLN A 149 -5.07 -4.79 -11.14
N THR A 150 -5.52 -6.05 -11.04
CA THR A 150 -6.18 -6.72 -12.18
C THR A 150 -7.69 -6.49 -12.28
N GLU A 151 -8.40 -6.44 -11.15
CA GLU A 151 -9.87 -6.43 -11.12
C GLU A 151 -10.45 -5.05 -10.81
N ILE A 152 -9.70 -4.14 -10.16
CA ILE A 152 -10.15 -2.78 -9.84
C ILE A 152 -9.53 -1.75 -10.78
N LEU A 153 -8.20 -1.70 -10.87
CA LEU A 153 -7.49 -0.63 -11.60
C LEU A 153 -7.47 -0.84 -13.11
N ALA A 154 -7.10 -2.04 -13.58
CA ALA A 154 -6.99 -2.30 -15.02
C ALA A 154 -8.28 -1.96 -15.82
N PRO A 155 -9.50 -2.28 -15.35
CA PRO A 155 -10.73 -1.97 -16.08
C PRO A 155 -11.02 -0.48 -16.31
N ILE A 156 -10.48 0.41 -15.47
CA ILE A 156 -10.74 1.85 -15.51
C ILE A 156 -9.52 2.68 -15.93
N ALA A 157 -8.39 2.02 -16.20
CA ALA A 157 -7.11 2.69 -16.42
C ALA A 157 -7.15 3.76 -17.53
N GLN A 158 -7.97 3.55 -18.58
CA GLN A 158 -8.12 4.45 -19.72
C GLN A 158 -8.85 5.76 -19.39
N ASN A 159 -9.51 5.84 -18.24
CA ASN A 159 -10.35 6.97 -17.84
C ASN A 159 -9.75 7.80 -16.71
N LEU A 160 -8.87 7.21 -15.89
CA LEU A 160 -8.32 7.88 -14.72
C LEU A 160 -7.43 9.07 -15.10
N THR A 161 -7.72 10.20 -14.46
CA THR A 161 -6.96 11.45 -14.43
C THR A 161 -6.29 11.68 -13.08
N ALA A 162 -6.83 11.11 -12.00
CA ALA A 162 -6.18 11.09 -10.69
C ALA A 162 -6.32 9.72 -10.02
N LEU A 163 -5.23 9.26 -9.41
CA LEU A 163 -5.17 8.02 -8.63
C LEU A 163 -4.45 8.27 -7.32
N THR A 164 -5.05 7.85 -6.22
CA THR A 164 -4.40 7.78 -4.91
C THR A 164 -4.52 6.36 -4.38
N LEU A 165 -3.38 5.73 -4.08
CA LEU A 165 -3.30 4.45 -3.41
C LEU A 165 -2.55 4.65 -2.10
N LYS A 166 -3.25 4.43 -0.99
CA LYS A 166 -2.70 4.52 0.36
C LYS A 166 -3.03 3.24 1.08
N PHE A 167 -2.06 2.69 1.79
CA PHE A 167 -2.28 1.57 2.69
C PHE A 167 -1.87 2.04 4.08
N ASP A 168 -2.56 1.57 5.11
CA ASP A 168 -2.22 1.81 6.52
C ASP A 168 -0.95 1.08 6.97
N GLN A 169 -0.47 0.15 6.16
CA GLN A 169 0.75 -0.63 6.34
C GLN A 169 1.54 -0.67 5.03
N GLU A 170 2.81 -1.07 5.12
CA GLU A 170 3.68 -1.28 3.97
C GLU A 170 3.15 -2.36 3.02
N TRP A 171 3.26 -2.12 1.71
CA TRP A 171 2.69 -2.98 0.66
C TRP A 171 3.51 -3.02 -0.62
N GLY A 172 3.24 -4.01 -1.46
CA GLY A 172 3.71 -4.10 -2.85
C GLY A 172 4.85 -5.08 -3.11
N THR A 173 5.66 -5.41 -2.11
CA THR A 173 6.77 -6.38 -2.25
C THR A 173 6.46 -7.72 -1.60
N ALA A 174 6.00 -7.71 -0.35
CA ALA A 174 5.65 -8.91 0.41
C ALA A 174 4.57 -8.59 1.46
N PRO A 175 3.77 -9.57 1.91
CA PRO A 175 3.60 -10.88 1.30
C PRO A 175 2.75 -10.80 0.01
N GLY A 176 1.95 -9.76 -0.16
CA GLY A 176 1.23 -9.44 -1.40
C GLY A 176 2.08 -8.61 -2.37
N GLN A 177 1.96 -8.90 -3.66
CA GLN A 177 2.74 -8.23 -4.70
C GLN A 177 1.91 -7.26 -5.53
N PHE A 178 2.49 -6.08 -5.76
CA PHE A 178 2.02 -5.09 -6.72
C PHE A 178 3.20 -4.55 -7.52
N ASP A 179 3.20 -4.84 -8.82
CA ASP A 179 4.22 -4.37 -9.75
C ASP A 179 3.64 -3.45 -10.84
N GLY A 180 2.31 -3.28 -10.84
CA GLY A 180 1.60 -2.46 -11.82
C GLY A 180 1.81 -2.91 -13.27
N ARG A 181 2.32 -4.13 -13.52
CA ARG A 181 2.53 -4.63 -14.88
C ARG A 181 1.21 -4.64 -15.63
N ASN A 182 1.27 -4.16 -16.88
CA ASN A 182 0.11 -3.95 -17.76
C ASN A 182 -0.84 -2.80 -17.35
N LEU A 183 -0.52 -2.01 -16.32
CA LEU A 183 -1.26 -0.78 -16.04
C LEU A 183 -0.71 0.39 -16.86
N LEU A 184 -1.53 0.85 -17.81
CA LEU A 184 -1.27 2.08 -18.56
C LEU A 184 -2.44 3.04 -18.40
N PHE A 185 -2.17 4.19 -17.79
CA PHE A 185 -3.13 5.24 -17.51
C PHE A 185 -2.85 6.46 -18.41
N PRO A 186 -3.26 6.43 -19.69
CA PRO A 186 -2.84 7.45 -20.67
C PRO A 186 -3.29 8.88 -20.33
N LYS A 187 -4.30 9.04 -19.46
CA LYS A 187 -4.84 10.35 -19.03
C LYS A 187 -4.44 10.75 -17.62
N LEU A 188 -3.63 9.94 -16.91
CA LEU A 188 -3.32 10.18 -15.52
C LEU A 188 -2.46 11.42 -15.36
N GLU A 189 -3.01 12.44 -14.71
CA GLU A 189 -2.32 13.70 -14.44
C GLU A 189 -1.82 13.79 -12.99
N SER A 190 -2.40 13.01 -12.08
CA SER A 190 -2.04 13.00 -10.66
C SER A 190 -1.94 11.59 -10.10
N LEU A 191 -0.82 11.28 -9.44
CA LEU A 191 -0.61 10.03 -8.74
C LEU A 191 -0.12 10.31 -7.31
N THR A 192 -0.74 9.66 -6.34
CA THR A 192 -0.27 9.62 -4.95
C THR A 192 -0.09 8.17 -4.53
N LEU A 193 1.10 7.84 -4.03
CA LEU A 193 1.41 6.54 -3.43
C LEU A 193 1.81 6.78 -1.97
N GLU A 194 1.29 5.96 -1.06
CA GLU A 194 1.62 6.00 0.37
C GLU A 194 1.97 4.60 0.89
N ASN A 195 3.04 4.48 1.66
CA ASN A 195 3.58 3.23 2.23
C ASN A 195 3.95 2.15 1.19
N PHE A 196 4.23 2.53 -0.05
CA PHE A 196 4.62 1.57 -1.09
C PHE A 196 6.09 1.15 -0.97
N ILE A 197 6.36 -0.15 -1.03
CA ILE A 197 7.70 -0.73 -0.90
C ILE A 197 8.26 -1.12 -2.26
N ILE A 198 9.46 -0.61 -2.53
CA ILE A 198 10.24 -0.93 -3.71
C ILE A 198 11.20 -2.07 -3.34
N GLY A 199 10.98 -3.24 -3.93
CA GLY A 199 11.81 -4.44 -3.75
C GLY A 199 12.23 -5.12 -5.05
N HIS A 200 11.89 -4.52 -6.19
CA HIS A 200 12.26 -5.01 -7.52
C HIS A 200 12.58 -3.85 -8.44
N HIS A 201 13.46 -4.11 -9.41
CA HIS A 201 13.91 -3.07 -10.35
C HIS A 201 12.76 -2.50 -11.20
N ASP A 202 11.71 -3.30 -11.42
CA ASP A 202 10.55 -2.93 -12.23
C ASP A 202 9.36 -2.34 -11.45
N HIS A 203 9.42 -2.23 -10.11
CA HIS A 203 8.28 -1.80 -9.27
C HIS A 203 7.74 -0.40 -9.59
N MET A 204 8.59 0.48 -10.12
CA MET A 204 8.22 1.85 -10.48
C MET A 204 8.02 2.05 -11.99
N ASP A 205 8.24 1.03 -12.82
CA ASP A 205 8.14 1.13 -14.28
C ASP A 205 6.74 1.57 -14.73
N TRP A 206 5.70 1.06 -14.05
CA TRP A 206 4.34 1.49 -14.33
C TRP A 206 4.14 2.97 -14.01
N VAL A 207 4.80 3.55 -13.00
CA VAL A 207 4.76 5.01 -12.75
C VAL A 207 5.46 5.76 -13.88
N TYR A 208 6.65 5.31 -14.27
CA TYR A 208 7.46 5.93 -15.32
C TYR A 208 6.79 5.89 -16.70
N ALA A 209 5.91 4.92 -16.94
CA ALA A 209 5.12 4.80 -18.16
C ALA A 209 4.08 5.93 -18.34
N GLN A 210 3.68 6.62 -17.26
CA GLN A 210 2.59 7.60 -17.30
C GLN A 210 3.06 8.98 -17.79
N LYS A 211 3.18 9.14 -19.12
CA LYS A 211 3.72 10.38 -19.73
C LYS A 211 2.84 11.62 -19.55
N SER A 212 1.56 11.45 -19.22
CA SER A 212 0.63 12.55 -18.93
C SER A 212 0.74 13.07 -17.49
N LEU A 213 1.54 12.43 -16.64
CA LEU A 213 1.63 12.75 -15.23
C LEU A 213 2.22 14.15 -15.01
N LYS A 214 1.46 14.98 -14.28
CA LYS A 214 1.82 16.35 -13.91
C LYS A 214 2.11 16.49 -12.43
N ARG A 215 1.50 15.62 -11.60
CA ARG A 215 1.64 15.60 -10.14
C ARG A 215 1.99 14.21 -9.66
N LEU A 216 3.08 14.07 -8.92
CA LEU A 216 3.52 12.83 -8.29
C LEU A 216 3.82 13.10 -6.83
N HIS A 217 3.04 12.49 -5.94
CA HIS A 217 3.23 12.59 -4.49
C HIS A 217 3.60 11.21 -3.95
N LEU A 218 4.78 11.11 -3.35
CA LEU A 218 5.31 9.91 -2.72
C LEU A 218 5.33 10.17 -1.21
N LYS A 219 4.58 9.40 -0.44
CA LYS A 219 4.48 9.54 1.01
C LYS A 219 4.96 8.25 1.66
N ASP A 220 6.01 8.32 2.46
CA ASP A 220 6.53 7.16 3.20
C ASP A 220 6.81 5.93 2.30
N LEU A 221 7.26 6.19 1.08
CA LEU A 221 7.82 5.12 0.25
C LEU A 221 9.18 4.71 0.81
N ARG A 222 9.48 3.42 0.72
CA ARG A 222 10.75 2.84 1.19
C ARG A 222 11.32 1.86 0.17
N ILE A 223 12.63 1.68 0.18
CA ILE A 223 13.29 0.58 -0.53
C ILE A 223 13.58 -0.52 0.49
N VAL A 224 13.14 -1.74 0.23
CA VAL A 224 13.53 -2.87 1.07
C VAL A 224 14.95 -3.29 0.73
N SER A 225 15.82 -3.36 1.73
CA SER A 225 17.23 -3.73 1.59
C SER A 225 17.44 -5.23 1.75
N HIS A 226 16.69 -5.86 2.65
CA HIS A 226 16.84 -7.26 3.04
C HIS A 226 15.49 -7.92 3.25
N LEU A 227 15.39 -9.20 2.86
CA LEU A 227 14.25 -10.07 3.14
C LEU A 227 14.74 -11.28 3.90
N LEU A 228 14.13 -11.56 5.05
CA LEU A 228 14.20 -12.83 5.75
C LEU A 228 12.81 -13.49 5.70
N VAL A 229 12.74 -14.60 4.99
CA VAL A 229 11.51 -15.36 4.76
C VAL A 229 11.76 -16.85 4.93
N GLU A 230 10.74 -17.60 5.30
CA GLU A 230 10.81 -19.06 5.21
C GLU A 230 10.72 -19.53 3.75
N GLU A 231 11.48 -20.58 3.43
CA GLU A 231 11.53 -21.19 2.10
C GLU A 231 10.16 -21.61 1.60
N GLU A 232 9.28 -22.13 2.48
CA GLU A 232 7.93 -22.51 2.09
C GLU A 232 7.05 -21.32 1.68
N ASN A 233 7.30 -20.14 2.25
CA ASN A 233 6.52 -18.93 1.97
C ASN A 233 6.95 -18.25 0.68
N ILE A 234 8.16 -18.51 0.19
CA ILE A 234 8.60 -18.06 -1.14
C ILE A 234 7.62 -18.58 -2.21
N ASP A 235 7.37 -19.89 -2.21
CA ASP A 235 6.45 -20.50 -3.18
C ASP A 235 4.98 -20.16 -2.88
N LYS A 236 4.59 -20.16 -1.59
CA LYS A 236 3.19 -19.94 -1.18
C LYS A 236 2.69 -18.54 -1.53
N TRP A 237 3.53 -17.52 -1.34
CA TRP A 237 3.19 -16.13 -1.64
C TRP A 237 3.56 -15.73 -3.08
N ASP A 238 4.07 -16.67 -3.89
CA ASP A 238 4.59 -16.38 -5.23
C ASP A 238 5.69 -15.29 -5.20
N LEU A 239 6.52 -15.26 -4.13
CA LEU A 239 7.54 -14.23 -3.91
C LEU A 239 8.54 -14.19 -5.06
N ARG A 240 8.65 -13.02 -5.68
CA ARG A 240 9.70 -12.74 -6.62
C ARG A 240 11.01 -12.56 -5.87
N THR A 241 12.03 -13.31 -6.28
CA THR A 241 13.39 -13.23 -5.74
C THR A 241 14.44 -13.11 -6.85
N ASP A 242 14.01 -12.88 -8.09
CA ASP A 242 14.85 -12.84 -9.29
C ASP A 242 15.82 -11.65 -9.32
N ASP A 243 15.41 -10.50 -8.77
CA ASP A 243 16.25 -9.30 -8.62
C ASP A 243 17.11 -9.33 -7.33
N TRP A 244 16.97 -10.38 -6.53
CA TRP A 244 17.56 -10.46 -5.21
C TRP A 244 18.81 -11.33 -5.19
N LYS A 245 19.82 -10.91 -4.42
CA LYS A 245 20.98 -11.74 -4.13
C LYS A 245 20.71 -12.55 -2.86
N SER A 246 20.75 -13.87 -2.99
CA SER A 246 20.65 -14.80 -1.84
C SER A 246 21.96 -14.84 -1.05
N TRP A 247 21.84 -14.92 0.28
CA TRP A 247 22.93 -15.16 1.20
C TRP A 247 23.05 -16.66 1.54
N PRO A 248 24.26 -17.14 1.90
CA PRO A 248 24.43 -18.50 2.38
C PRO A 248 23.65 -18.74 3.69
N HIS A 249 23.34 -19.99 3.96
CA HIS A 249 22.76 -20.42 5.24
C HIS A 249 23.66 -20.01 6.42
N GLY A 250 23.05 -19.59 7.53
CA GLY A 250 23.75 -19.05 8.70
C GLY A 250 24.10 -17.56 8.61
N ALA A 251 23.87 -16.90 7.47
CA ALA A 251 24.06 -15.45 7.36
C ALA A 251 23.13 -14.71 8.32
N PHE A 252 23.64 -13.62 8.90
CA PHE A 252 22.98 -12.82 9.94
C PHE A 252 22.60 -13.65 11.17
N GLY A 253 23.31 -14.76 11.42
CA GLY A 253 23.06 -15.68 12.54
C GLY A 253 21.89 -16.64 12.32
N TYR A 254 21.15 -16.55 11.22
CA TYR A 254 19.99 -17.40 10.98
C TYR A 254 20.38 -18.82 10.55
N GLU A 255 20.46 -19.72 11.53
CA GLU A 255 20.77 -21.15 11.34
C GLU A 255 19.53 -22.03 11.10
N GLY A 256 18.33 -21.45 10.99
CA GLY A 256 17.12 -22.20 10.63
C GLY A 256 17.25 -22.84 9.25
N GLU A 257 17.03 -24.16 9.13
CA GLU A 257 17.18 -24.89 7.86
C GLU A 257 16.29 -24.31 6.74
N ASN A 258 15.14 -23.74 7.10
CA ASN A 258 14.18 -23.16 6.17
C ASN A 258 14.30 -21.64 6.02
N SER A 259 15.14 -20.97 6.80
CA SER A 259 15.30 -19.52 6.72
C SER A 259 16.11 -19.16 5.47
N ARG A 260 15.66 -18.14 4.73
CA ARG A 260 16.33 -17.63 3.54
C ARG A 260 16.49 -16.13 3.65
N VAL A 261 17.74 -15.66 3.52
CA VAL A 261 18.07 -14.23 3.54
C VAL A 261 18.44 -13.77 2.14
N PHE A 262 17.90 -12.63 1.76
CA PHE A 262 18.14 -11.97 0.48
C PHE A 262 18.50 -10.50 0.68
N THR A 263 19.27 -9.94 -0.25
CA THR A 263 19.55 -8.50 -0.30
C THR A 263 19.23 -7.91 -1.67
N PHE A 264 18.73 -6.68 -1.67
CA PHE A 264 18.37 -5.88 -2.84
C PHE A 264 19.15 -4.57 -2.84
N SER A 265 19.54 -4.11 -4.03
CA SER A 265 20.61 -3.10 -4.19
C SER A 265 20.21 -1.83 -4.94
N ASP A 266 18.91 -1.57 -5.12
CA ASP A 266 18.48 -0.29 -5.69
C ASP A 266 18.69 0.89 -4.74
N THR A 267 18.65 2.07 -5.35
CA THR A 267 18.92 3.33 -4.65
C THR A 267 17.87 4.37 -4.96
N TRP A 268 17.65 5.28 -4.02
CA TRP A 268 16.79 6.44 -4.24
C TRP A 268 17.35 7.35 -5.33
N GLU A 269 18.67 7.39 -5.51
CA GLU A 269 19.34 8.01 -6.66
C GLU A 269 18.74 7.53 -7.98
N ILE A 270 18.68 6.21 -8.21
CA ILE A 270 18.10 5.62 -9.42
C ILE A 270 16.63 5.99 -9.58
N ILE A 271 15.85 5.94 -8.49
CA ILE A 271 14.41 6.28 -8.52
C ILE A 271 14.20 7.75 -8.88
N PHE A 272 14.90 8.68 -8.23
CA PHE A 272 14.77 10.11 -8.51
C PHE A 272 15.23 10.47 -9.92
N ASP A 273 16.33 9.88 -10.40
CA ASP A 273 16.78 10.08 -11.77
C ASP A 273 15.80 9.51 -12.79
N SER A 274 15.20 8.36 -12.50
CA SER A 274 14.17 7.76 -13.35
C SER A 274 12.92 8.63 -13.43
N ILE A 275 12.44 9.16 -12.29
CA ILE A 275 11.34 10.14 -12.25
C ILE A 275 11.70 11.37 -13.09
N ARG A 276 12.88 11.96 -12.85
CA ARG A 276 13.35 13.18 -13.53
C ARG A 276 13.40 13.00 -15.04
N THR A 277 13.93 11.88 -15.51
CA THR A 277 14.16 11.62 -16.94
C THR A 277 12.92 11.07 -17.66
N SER A 278 12.11 10.25 -16.99
CA SER A 278 10.99 9.55 -17.61
C SER A 278 9.67 10.32 -17.59
N LEU A 279 9.51 11.30 -16.69
CA LEU A 279 8.28 12.07 -16.53
C LEU A 279 8.49 13.54 -16.94
N PRO A 280 8.48 13.84 -18.25
CA PRO A 280 8.85 15.18 -18.76
C PRO A 280 7.82 16.27 -18.43
N ASN A 281 6.56 15.89 -18.17
CA ASN A 281 5.46 16.81 -17.87
C ASN A 281 5.24 17.01 -16.36
N LEU A 282 6.06 16.38 -15.52
CA LEU A 282 5.92 16.45 -14.07
C LEU A 282 6.27 17.86 -13.58
N ALA A 283 5.26 18.57 -13.07
CA ALA A 283 5.34 19.95 -12.63
C ALA A 283 5.07 20.11 -11.12
N ASP A 284 4.59 19.08 -10.42
CA ASP A 284 4.45 19.06 -8.96
C ASP A 284 4.98 17.72 -8.44
N PHE A 285 6.11 17.75 -7.76
CA PHE A 285 6.69 16.59 -7.11
C PHE A 285 6.74 16.83 -5.61
N ARG A 286 6.26 15.86 -4.84
CA ARG A 286 6.25 15.90 -3.39
C ARG A 286 6.72 14.58 -2.83
N LEU A 287 7.78 14.63 -2.04
CA LEU A 287 8.27 13.54 -1.21
C LEU A 287 7.98 13.88 0.25
N TYR A 288 7.25 13.02 0.94
CA TYR A 288 7.05 13.09 2.39
C TYR A 288 7.66 11.86 3.03
N ASP A 289 8.27 12.08 4.19
CA ASP A 289 8.91 11.06 5.00
C ASP A 289 8.71 11.43 6.47
N HIS A 290 7.88 10.66 7.17
CA HIS A 290 7.49 10.91 8.55
C HIS A 290 8.68 10.94 9.52
N SER A 291 9.79 10.28 9.17
CA SER A 291 11.00 10.28 9.99
C SER A 291 11.75 11.62 10.00
N ILE A 292 11.51 12.47 9.00
CA ILE A 292 12.17 13.79 8.90
C ILE A 292 11.33 14.85 9.58
N ASP A 293 10.02 14.83 9.38
CA ASP A 293 9.09 15.82 9.89
C ASP A 293 7.73 15.16 10.16
N ASN A 294 7.15 15.47 11.32
CA ASN A 294 5.83 14.97 11.71
C ASN A 294 4.70 15.80 11.08
N ASP A 295 5.01 16.92 10.42
CA ASP A 295 4.02 17.68 9.65
C ASP A 295 3.77 16.98 8.30
N PRO A 296 2.58 16.39 8.06
CA PRO A 296 2.26 15.66 6.82
C PRO A 296 2.21 16.56 5.57
N GLU A 297 2.30 17.89 5.75
CA GLU A 297 2.41 18.88 4.67
C GLU A 297 3.85 19.35 4.42
N ALA A 298 4.82 18.89 5.22
CA ALA A 298 6.23 19.20 5.10
C ALA A 298 6.93 18.35 4.03
N PHE A 299 6.68 18.68 2.76
CA PHE A 299 7.27 17.97 1.62
C PHE A 299 8.71 18.42 1.29
N ASN A 300 9.47 17.50 0.68
CA ASN A 300 10.78 17.72 0.07
C ASN A 300 11.84 18.24 1.06
N LYS A 301 11.82 17.72 2.30
CA LYS A 301 12.78 18.11 3.36
C LYS A 301 14.15 17.45 3.25
N GLY A 302 14.28 16.41 2.43
CA GLY A 302 15.53 15.69 2.20
C GLY A 302 15.29 14.19 2.08
N VAL A 303 16.34 13.42 2.37
CA VAL A 303 16.32 11.96 2.39
C VAL A 303 16.67 11.47 3.80
N SER A 304 15.85 10.59 4.37
CA SER A 304 16.06 10.04 5.72
C SER A 304 16.93 8.81 5.72
N ARG A 305 17.58 8.49 6.83
CA ARG A 305 18.23 7.19 7.02
C ARG A 305 17.25 6.02 7.14
N GLN A 306 15.98 6.29 7.43
CA GLN A 306 14.92 5.29 7.50
C GLN A 306 14.28 5.00 6.13
N ARG A 307 14.79 5.60 5.04
CA ARG A 307 14.30 5.37 3.65
C ARG A 307 14.58 3.97 3.10
N TYR A 308 15.40 3.21 3.80
CA TYR A 308 15.64 1.78 3.58
C TYR A 308 15.12 1.01 4.78
N ILE A 309 14.39 -0.07 4.51
CA ILE A 309 13.82 -0.94 5.54
C ILE A 309 14.24 -2.39 5.28
N ALA A 310 13.92 -3.26 6.22
CA ALA A 310 14.09 -4.70 6.13
C ALA A 310 12.73 -5.40 6.30
N PHE A 311 12.61 -6.62 5.82
CA PHE A 311 11.48 -7.49 6.10
C PHE A 311 11.95 -8.73 6.85
N SER A 312 11.28 -9.06 7.95
CA SER A 312 11.45 -10.32 8.67
C SER A 312 10.08 -10.88 9.02
N GLU A 313 9.82 -12.10 8.57
CA GLU A 313 8.52 -12.76 8.71
C GLU A 313 8.06 -12.95 10.16
N TRP A 314 8.99 -13.03 11.12
CA TRP A 314 8.71 -13.46 12.51
C TRP A 314 8.79 -12.35 13.55
N ILE A 315 9.09 -11.13 13.11
CA ILE A 315 9.40 -10.04 14.04
C ILE A 315 8.15 -9.24 14.41
N LEU A 316 8.14 -8.77 15.66
CA LEU A 316 7.10 -7.93 16.25
C LEU A 316 7.66 -6.51 16.47
N PRO A 317 6.80 -5.48 16.47
CA PRO A 317 5.35 -5.51 16.27
C PRO A 317 4.93 -5.48 14.79
N SER A 318 5.86 -5.29 13.86
CA SER A 318 5.62 -5.30 12.41
C SER A 318 6.69 -6.14 11.74
N PRO A 319 6.37 -6.90 10.67
CA PRO A 319 7.36 -7.61 9.87
C PRO A 319 8.30 -6.65 9.12
N TRP A 320 7.93 -5.38 9.00
CA TRP A 320 8.74 -4.34 8.38
C TRP A 320 9.57 -3.64 9.45
N ILE A 321 10.89 -3.80 9.34
CA ILE A 321 11.85 -3.27 10.28
C ILE A 321 12.38 -1.95 9.73
N GLU A 322 12.06 -0.88 10.43
CA GLU A 322 12.66 0.43 10.16
C GLU A 322 14.02 0.55 10.84
N ALA A 323 14.94 1.27 10.20
CA ALA A 323 16.15 1.71 10.89
C ALA A 323 15.80 2.70 12.01
N GLU A 324 16.67 2.81 13.00
CA GLU A 324 16.68 3.89 13.97
C GLU A 324 17.02 5.24 13.31
N TYR A 325 16.77 6.35 14.01
CA TYR A 325 17.10 7.70 13.51
C TYR A 325 18.59 7.88 13.16
N ASN A 326 19.49 7.14 13.83
CA ASN A 326 20.91 7.15 13.54
C ASN A 326 21.27 6.31 12.29
N GLY A 327 20.32 5.55 11.75
CA GLY A 327 20.45 4.65 10.60
C GLY A 327 20.90 3.23 10.94
N GLU A 328 21.06 2.88 12.21
CA GLU A 328 21.25 1.49 12.62
C GLU A 328 19.97 0.71 12.32
N LEU A 329 20.09 -0.44 11.68
CA LEU A 329 18.98 -1.32 11.39
C LEU A 329 19.34 -2.67 11.99
N ASP A 330 18.51 -3.14 12.92
CA ASP A 330 18.69 -4.42 13.57
C ASP A 330 17.80 -5.44 12.85
N PHE A 331 18.41 -6.44 12.22
CA PHE A 331 17.69 -7.47 11.47
C PHE A 331 17.11 -8.56 12.38
N GLY A 332 17.21 -8.42 13.71
CA GLY A 332 16.69 -9.33 14.74
C GLY A 332 17.79 -10.19 15.39
N GLU A 333 17.44 -10.90 16.47
CA GLU A 333 18.36 -11.76 17.23
C GLU A 333 18.67 -13.07 16.47
N GLY A 334 19.46 -12.99 15.40
CA GLY A 334 19.98 -14.16 14.72
C GLY A 334 21.16 -14.80 15.44
N TRP A 335 22.01 -14.02 16.11
CA TRP A 335 23.23 -14.51 16.74
C TRP A 335 23.01 -14.84 18.23
N PRO A 336 23.22 -16.10 18.68
CA PRO A 336 23.17 -16.42 20.10
C PRO A 336 24.35 -15.77 20.85
N ASP A 337 24.03 -14.94 21.86
CA ASP A 337 25.01 -14.21 22.71
C ASP A 337 26.08 -15.13 23.33
N ASP A 338 25.78 -16.42 23.54
CA ASP A 338 26.66 -17.41 24.17
C ASP A 338 27.61 -18.12 23.19
N GLU A 339 27.50 -17.85 21.88
CA GLU A 339 28.32 -18.45 20.83
C GLU A 339 29.13 -17.45 19.98
N LEU A 340 29.17 -16.18 20.36
CA LEU A 340 29.96 -15.15 19.68
C LEU A 340 31.46 -15.28 20.05
N ASP A 341 32.28 -15.59 19.06
CA ASP A 341 33.74 -15.45 19.11
C ASP A 341 34.20 -14.27 18.24
N ASP A 342 35.47 -13.89 18.34
CA ASP A 342 36.02 -12.73 17.61
C ASP A 342 35.77 -12.81 16.08
N GLU A 343 35.72 -14.02 15.50
CA GLU A 343 35.50 -14.23 14.06
C GLU A 343 34.02 -14.02 13.70
N LYS A 344 33.09 -14.56 14.50
CA LYS A 344 31.65 -14.32 14.34
C LYS A 344 31.28 -12.86 14.61
N GLU A 345 31.90 -12.20 15.57
CA GLU A 345 31.70 -10.76 15.82
C GLU A 345 32.11 -9.92 14.60
N GLU A 346 33.25 -10.24 13.97
CA GLU A 346 33.70 -9.55 12.75
C GLU A 346 32.76 -9.85 11.57
N GLN A 347 32.29 -11.09 11.43
CA GLN A 347 31.30 -11.47 10.41
C GLN A 347 29.98 -10.72 10.60
N MET A 348 29.41 -10.75 11.81
CA MET A 348 28.18 -10.04 12.16
C MET A 348 28.30 -8.55 11.85
N ALA A 349 29.38 -7.91 12.29
CA ALA A 349 29.60 -6.49 12.00
C ALA A 349 29.69 -6.19 10.49
N ALA A 350 30.27 -7.10 9.71
CA ALA A 350 30.37 -6.96 8.25
C ALA A 350 29.01 -7.14 7.55
N GLU A 351 28.18 -8.08 8.03
CA GLU A 351 26.83 -8.32 7.54
C GLU A 351 25.88 -7.17 7.91
N ASP A 352 25.87 -6.74 9.17
CA ASP A 352 25.05 -5.64 9.68
C ASP A 352 25.35 -4.31 8.97
N ALA A 353 26.61 -4.08 8.61
CA ALA A 353 27.02 -2.92 7.83
C ALA A 353 26.35 -2.85 6.44
N THR A 354 25.76 -3.95 5.96
CA THR A 354 25.02 -3.99 4.69
C THR A 354 23.54 -3.70 4.85
N LEU A 355 22.97 -3.88 6.05
CA LEU A 355 21.53 -3.80 6.31
C LEU A 355 20.93 -2.47 5.90
N ASN A 356 21.54 -1.36 6.30
CA ASN A 356 21.08 -0.03 5.91
C ASN A 356 22.08 0.69 5.01
N PRO A 357 21.91 0.67 3.68
CA PRO A 357 22.81 1.33 2.75
C PRO A 357 22.65 2.86 2.74
N ALA A 358 21.74 3.44 3.56
CA ALA A 358 21.45 4.87 3.61
C ALA A 358 22.69 5.75 3.71
N ARG A 359 23.67 5.42 4.54
CA ARG A 359 24.87 6.26 4.72
C ARG A 359 25.75 6.27 3.47
N ASN A 360 25.88 5.12 2.82
CA ASN A 360 26.70 4.97 1.62
C ASN A 360 26.07 5.68 0.40
N ASN A 361 24.73 5.71 0.35
CA ASN A 361 23.98 6.29 -0.77
C ASN A 361 23.57 7.76 -0.53
N GLU A 362 23.85 8.32 0.65
CA GLU A 362 23.32 9.63 1.07
C GLU A 362 23.66 10.77 0.09
N GLU A 363 24.90 10.82 -0.39
CA GLU A 363 25.34 11.86 -1.32
C GLU A 363 24.65 11.74 -2.69
N GLY A 364 24.52 10.53 -3.20
CA GLY A 364 23.85 10.23 -4.47
C GLY A 364 22.36 10.54 -4.43
N ASP A 365 21.68 10.06 -3.40
CA ASP A 365 20.24 10.25 -3.21
C ASP A 365 19.88 11.73 -3.06
N LYS A 366 20.69 12.51 -2.29
CA LYS A 366 20.51 13.96 -2.13
C LYS A 366 20.69 14.70 -3.45
N ARG A 367 21.76 14.40 -4.18
CA ARG A 367 22.04 15.03 -5.48
C ARG A 367 20.88 14.78 -6.45
N ALA A 368 20.43 13.54 -6.59
CA ALA A 368 19.37 13.20 -7.53
C ALA A 368 18.02 13.82 -7.15
N LEU A 369 17.71 13.91 -5.85
CA LEU A 369 16.53 14.63 -5.37
C LEU A 369 16.60 16.12 -5.73
N ASP A 370 17.73 16.79 -5.47
CA ASP A 370 17.91 18.21 -5.79
C ASP A 370 17.80 18.47 -7.30
N GLU A 371 18.40 17.61 -8.14
CA GLU A 371 18.29 17.69 -9.59
C GLU A 371 16.84 17.48 -10.08
N LEU A 372 16.11 16.56 -9.46
CA LEU A 372 14.69 16.34 -9.75
C LEU A 372 13.87 17.58 -9.39
N LEU A 373 14.05 18.14 -8.19
CA LEU A 373 13.32 19.31 -7.72
C LEU A 373 13.59 20.55 -8.61
N GLU A 374 14.83 20.76 -9.02
CA GLU A 374 15.18 21.85 -9.94
C GLU A 374 14.56 21.62 -11.33
N ALA A 375 14.57 20.38 -11.86
CA ALA A 375 13.91 20.07 -13.13
C ALA A 375 12.40 20.29 -13.07
N VAL A 376 11.74 19.91 -11.96
CA VAL A 376 10.31 20.16 -11.73
C VAL A 376 10.00 21.66 -11.69
N LYS A 377 10.82 22.45 -11.00
CA LYS A 377 10.69 23.91 -10.93
C LYS A 377 10.82 24.57 -12.31
N GLN A 378 11.75 24.11 -13.14
CA GLN A 378 11.92 24.61 -14.52
C GLN A 378 10.72 24.28 -15.43
N ARG A 379 9.94 23.25 -15.12
CA ARG A 379 8.73 22.89 -15.87
C ARG A 379 7.50 23.71 -15.44
N GLN A 380 7.55 24.35 -14.26
CA GLN A 380 6.50 25.25 -13.78
C GLN A 380 6.59 26.66 -14.40
N SER A 381 7.81 27.08 -14.80
CA SER A 381 8.09 28.37 -15.46
C SER A 381 7.81 28.33 -16.95
#